data_AF-A0A975B2A9-F1
#
_entry.id   AF-A0A975B2A9-F1
#
_cell.length_a   1.000
_cell.length_b   1.000
_cell.length_c   1.000
_cell.angle_alpha   90.00
_cell.angle_beta   90.00
_cell.angle_gamma   90.00
#
_symmetry.space_group_name_H-M   'P 1'
#
loop_
_entity.id
_entity.type
_entity.pdbx_description
1 polymer ?
#
loop_
_entity_poly.entity_id
_entity_poly.type
_entity_poly.pdbx_seq_one_letter_code
_entity_poly.pdbx_strand_id
1 'polypeptide(L)'
;MMLHPATVHFAMVLPVVASVFGIIYLIKKDKMSAQLSSLSTLVAAFAMIVAWYTGSEAGPQIYDYLSEAGQHELIEHKELGLYLAIALSIVAILKILGCKMQKFFIEAISIILLLLITATTFLQGKDGGEIVYEHGMPFKAYMIEDSLNEAQVNAEEEEDPEAKVEIYEETIEDIKLLSQEVNELYSDKSSAEESQEEEKEEE
;
A
#
# COMPACT_ATOMS: atom_id res chain seq x y z
N MET A 1 4.89 -6.35 12.60
CA MET A 1 6.21 -6.45 11.93
C MET A 1 6.16 -5.69 10.60
N MET A 2 7.11 -4.81 10.31
CA MET A 2 7.17 -4.01 9.07
C MET A 2 7.61 -4.80 7.82
N LEU A 3 7.15 -6.04 7.67
CA LEU A 3 7.48 -6.85 6.49
C LEU A 3 6.71 -6.40 5.25
N HIS A 4 5.46 -5.95 5.42
CA HIS A 4 4.61 -5.56 4.30
C HIS A 4 5.19 -4.40 3.47
N PRO A 5 5.63 -3.26 4.06
CA PRO A 5 6.26 -2.19 3.28
C PRO A 5 7.51 -2.66 2.51
N ALA A 6 8.30 -3.60 3.06
CA ALA A 6 9.45 -4.14 2.34
C ALA A 6 9.06 -5.05 1.17
N THR A 7 8.03 -5.88 1.34
CA THR A 7 7.59 -6.84 0.32
C THR A 7 6.85 -6.17 -0.84
N VAL A 8 6.13 -5.06 -0.60
CA VAL A 8 5.43 -4.33 -1.68
C VAL A 8 6.38 -3.75 -2.73
N HIS A 9 7.58 -3.32 -2.36
CA HIS A 9 8.56 -2.80 -3.33
C HIS A 9 8.90 -3.84 -4.42
N PHE A 10 9.06 -5.11 -4.01
CA PHE A 10 9.31 -6.20 -4.96
C PHE A 10 8.07 -6.50 -5.79
N ALA A 11 6.88 -6.52 -5.17
CA ALA A 11 5.61 -6.76 -5.86
C ALA A 11 5.31 -5.66 -6.91
N MET A 12 5.77 -4.42 -6.68
CA MET A 12 5.64 -3.29 -7.61
C MET A 12 6.64 -3.38 -8.78
N VAL A 13 7.92 -3.64 -8.49
CA VAL A 13 8.99 -3.52 -9.50
C VAL A 13 9.09 -4.76 -10.39
N LEU A 14 8.85 -5.96 -9.87
CA LEU A 14 9.03 -7.19 -10.64
C LEU A 14 8.09 -7.34 -11.86
N PRO A 15 6.80 -6.97 -11.78
CA PRO A 15 5.93 -6.91 -12.96
C PRO A 15 6.45 -5.96 -14.05
N VAL A 16 7.07 -4.84 -13.66
CA VAL A 16 7.70 -3.89 -14.59
C VAL A 16 8.87 -4.54 -15.32
N VAL A 17 9.78 -5.19 -14.58
CA VAL A 17 10.92 -5.93 -15.16
C VAL A 17 10.42 -7.02 -16.12
N ALA A 18 9.39 -7.76 -15.73
CA ALA A 18 8.79 -8.79 -16.56
C ALA A 18 8.15 -8.25 -17.83
N SER A 19 7.50 -7.08 -17.72
CA SER A 19 6.91 -6.33 -18.83
C SER A 19 7.97 -5.87 -19.82
N VAL A 20 9.12 -5.36 -19.35
CA VAL A 20 10.23 -4.95 -20.22
C VAL A 20 10.73 -6.11 -21.07
N PHE A 21 11.00 -7.28 -20.46
CA PHE A 21 11.39 -8.46 -21.23
C PHE A 21 10.27 -8.95 -22.15
N GLY A 22 9.01 -8.81 -21.74
CA GLY A 22 7.85 -9.11 -22.56
C GLY A 22 7.80 -8.24 -23.82
N ILE A 23 7.94 -6.94 -23.69
CA ILE A 23 7.99 -5.99 -24.81
C ILE A 23 9.18 -6.31 -25.73
N ILE A 24 10.36 -6.56 -25.18
CA ILE A 24 11.54 -6.96 -25.97
C ILE A 24 11.24 -8.23 -26.77
N TYR A 25 10.56 -9.21 -26.16
CA TYR A 25 10.13 -10.42 -26.87
C TYR A 25 9.12 -10.13 -27.99
N LEU A 26 8.15 -9.22 -27.81
CA LEU A 26 7.21 -8.86 -28.88
C LEU A 26 7.93 -8.32 -30.13
N ILE A 27 9.02 -7.59 -29.92
CA ILE A 27 9.84 -6.99 -30.98
C ILE A 27 10.78 -8.03 -31.60
N LYS A 28 11.58 -8.71 -30.78
CA LYS A 28 12.68 -9.58 -31.25
C LYS A 28 12.25 -11.03 -31.50
N LYS A 29 11.21 -11.50 -30.81
CA LYS A 29 10.70 -12.89 -30.85
C LYS A 29 11.76 -13.94 -30.53
N ASP A 30 12.77 -13.56 -29.74
CA ASP A 30 13.88 -14.44 -29.39
C ASP A 30 13.58 -15.23 -28.10
N LYS A 31 14.16 -16.43 -28.01
CA LYS A 31 13.92 -17.36 -26.91
C LYS A 31 14.38 -16.82 -25.55
N MET A 32 15.48 -16.04 -25.52
CA MET A 32 16.04 -15.53 -24.26
C MET A 32 15.08 -14.54 -23.61
N SER A 33 14.55 -13.59 -24.39
CA SER A 33 13.57 -12.61 -23.90
C SER A 33 12.28 -13.28 -23.42
N ALA A 34 11.81 -14.33 -24.13
CA ALA A 34 10.66 -15.12 -23.70
C ALA A 34 10.88 -15.78 -22.33
N GLN A 35 12.04 -16.42 -22.16
CA GLN A 35 12.43 -17.11 -20.92
C GLN A 35 12.61 -16.15 -19.75
N LEU A 36 13.30 -15.02 -19.97
CA LEU A 36 13.50 -13.99 -18.95
C LEU A 36 12.16 -13.41 -18.50
N SER A 37 11.31 -13.02 -19.44
CA SER A 37 9.95 -12.53 -19.14
C SER A 37 9.13 -13.57 -18.39
N SER A 38 9.20 -14.85 -18.77
CA SER A 38 8.48 -15.92 -18.06
C SER A 38 8.99 -16.13 -16.64
N LEU A 39 10.31 -16.13 -16.44
CA LEU A 39 10.92 -16.32 -15.12
C LEU A 39 10.61 -15.13 -14.21
N SER A 40 10.79 -13.90 -14.69
CA SER A 40 10.48 -12.70 -13.91
C SER A 40 9.00 -12.59 -13.59
N THR A 41 8.09 -13.00 -14.49
CA THR A 41 6.64 -13.05 -14.20
C THR A 41 6.34 -14.05 -13.08
N LEU A 42 6.99 -15.21 -13.07
CA LEU A 42 6.83 -16.20 -11.99
C LEU A 42 7.32 -15.65 -10.64
N VAL A 43 8.49 -15.01 -10.62
CA VAL A 43 9.02 -14.39 -9.40
C VAL A 43 8.13 -13.24 -8.94
N ALA A 44 7.60 -12.44 -9.87
CA ALA A 44 6.64 -11.38 -9.58
C ALA A 44 5.35 -11.92 -8.94
N ALA A 45 4.82 -13.04 -9.45
CA ALA A 45 3.65 -13.70 -8.87
C ALA A 45 3.90 -14.12 -7.41
N PHE A 46 5.05 -14.73 -7.11
CA PHE A 46 5.41 -15.06 -5.73
C PHE A 46 5.55 -13.82 -4.85
N ALA A 47 6.21 -12.76 -5.34
CA ALA A 47 6.34 -11.50 -4.60
C ALA A 47 4.97 -10.88 -4.30
N MET A 48 4.05 -10.89 -5.26
CA MET A 48 2.68 -10.39 -5.09
C MET A 48 1.89 -11.19 -4.05
N ILE A 49 2.00 -12.52 -4.06
CA ILE A 49 1.37 -13.39 -3.05
C ILE A 49 1.93 -13.06 -1.65
N VAL A 50 3.25 -12.93 -1.52
CA VAL A 50 3.89 -12.61 -0.24
C VAL A 50 3.49 -11.21 0.24
N ALA A 51 3.43 -10.22 -0.67
CA ALA A 51 2.99 -8.87 -0.36
C ALA A 51 1.54 -8.87 0.15
N TRP A 52 0.62 -9.54 -0.56
CA TRP A 52 -0.77 -9.67 -0.12
C TRP A 52 -0.90 -10.39 1.23
N TYR A 53 -0.17 -11.49 1.42
CA TYR A 53 -0.19 -12.25 2.66
C TYR A 53 0.30 -11.41 3.85
N THR A 54 1.47 -10.79 3.70
CA THR A 54 2.02 -9.91 4.74
C THR A 54 1.15 -8.68 5.01
N GLY A 55 0.46 -8.16 3.99
CA GLY A 55 -0.52 -7.09 4.14
C GLY A 55 -1.79 -7.54 4.86
N SER A 56 -2.28 -8.74 4.57
CA SER A 56 -3.46 -9.32 5.24
C SER A 56 -3.24 -9.55 6.74
N GLU A 57 -2.01 -9.83 7.15
CA GLU A 57 -1.62 -9.92 8.57
C GLU A 57 -1.44 -8.53 9.21
N ALA A 58 -1.01 -7.53 8.45
CA ALA A 58 -0.75 -6.18 8.93
C ALA A 58 -2.01 -5.31 9.03
N GLY A 59 -2.94 -5.42 8.07
CA GLY A 59 -4.16 -4.60 7.99
C GLY A 59 -5.00 -4.59 9.27
N PRO A 60 -5.33 -5.75 9.89
CA PRO A 60 -6.09 -5.79 11.13
C PRO A 60 -5.43 -5.05 12.31
N GLN A 61 -4.11 -4.87 12.29
CA GLN A 61 -3.39 -4.19 13.37
C GLN A 61 -3.53 -2.66 13.29
N ILE A 62 -3.87 -2.13 12.12
CA ILE A 62 -4.04 -0.68 11.90
C ILE A 62 -5.50 -0.26 11.72
N TYR A 63 -6.41 -1.22 11.50
CA TYR A 63 -7.81 -0.97 11.10
C TYR A 63 -8.53 0.02 12.01
N ASP A 64 -8.47 -0.17 13.33
CA ASP A 64 -9.14 0.69 14.31
C ASP A 64 -8.47 2.09 14.45
N TYR A 65 -7.30 2.27 13.84
CA TYR A 65 -6.57 3.55 13.80
C TYR A 65 -6.78 4.30 12.48
N LEU A 66 -7.66 3.83 11.60
CA LEU A 66 -8.03 4.53 10.38
C LEU A 66 -9.36 5.26 10.56
N SER A 67 -9.55 6.34 9.81
CA SER A 67 -10.87 6.93 9.59
C SER A 67 -11.84 5.92 8.97
N GLU A 68 -13.15 6.18 9.00
CA GLU A 68 -14.15 5.29 8.39
C GLU A 68 -13.89 5.08 6.90
N ALA A 69 -13.56 6.15 6.17
CA ALA A 69 -13.10 6.07 4.77
C ALA A 69 -11.84 5.21 4.63
N GLY A 70 -10.86 5.37 5.53
CA GLY A 70 -9.64 4.56 5.52
C GLY A 70 -9.87 3.07 5.79
N GLN A 71 -10.84 2.73 6.65
CA GLN A 71 -11.23 1.35 6.91
C GLN A 71 -11.82 0.69 5.66
N HIS A 72 -12.68 1.43 4.95
CA HIS A 72 -13.23 0.98 3.67
C HIS A 72 -12.12 0.77 2.63
N GLU A 73 -11.27 1.78 2.44
CA GLU A 73 -10.13 1.74 1.51
C GLU A 73 -9.18 0.58 1.83
N LEU A 74 -8.91 0.30 3.11
CA LEU A 74 -8.07 -0.82 3.53
C LEU A 74 -8.67 -2.19 3.14
N ILE A 75 -10.00 -2.34 3.19
CA ILE A 75 -10.67 -3.57 2.76
C ILE A 75 -10.56 -3.72 1.24
N GLU A 76 -10.89 -2.68 0.48
CA GLU A 76 -10.80 -2.71 -0.98
C GLU A 76 -9.37 -2.95 -1.46
N HIS A 77 -8.39 -2.29 -0.85
CA HIS A 77 -6.98 -2.50 -1.11
C HIS A 77 -6.58 -3.96 -0.86
N LYS A 78 -7.03 -4.58 0.22
CA LYS A 78 -6.75 -6.00 0.49
C LYS A 78 -7.37 -6.92 -0.58
N GLU A 79 -8.60 -6.63 -1.02
CA GLU A 79 -9.29 -7.42 -2.04
C GLU A 79 -8.63 -7.28 -3.42
N LEU A 80 -8.31 -6.06 -3.84
CA LEU A 80 -7.59 -5.80 -5.09
C LEU A 80 -6.21 -6.47 -5.08
N GLY A 81 -5.50 -6.42 -3.95
CA GLY A 81 -4.24 -7.14 -3.75
C GLY A 81 -4.37 -8.66 -3.95
N LEU A 82 -5.47 -9.25 -3.47
CA LEU A 82 -5.76 -10.69 -3.69
C LEU A 82 -6.01 -10.98 -5.17
N TYR A 83 -6.82 -10.15 -5.84
CA TYR A 83 -7.11 -10.30 -7.26
C TYR A 83 -5.85 -10.16 -8.12
N LEU A 84 -4.97 -9.21 -7.79
CA LEU A 84 -3.68 -9.06 -8.46
C LEU A 84 -2.77 -10.28 -8.25
N ALA A 85 -2.71 -10.83 -7.03
CA ALA A 85 -1.94 -12.04 -6.75
C ALA A 85 -2.44 -13.25 -7.56
N ILE A 86 -3.75 -13.44 -7.63
CA ILE A 86 -4.37 -14.52 -8.43
C ILE A 86 -4.15 -14.29 -9.93
N ALA A 87 -4.45 -13.09 -10.43
CA ALA A 87 -4.33 -12.75 -11.85
C ALA A 87 -2.89 -12.89 -12.34
N LEU A 88 -1.92 -12.39 -11.59
CA LEU A 88 -0.50 -12.49 -11.93
C LEU A 88 -0.01 -13.94 -11.92
N SER A 89 -0.53 -14.77 -11.01
CA SER A 89 -0.25 -16.21 -10.98
C SER A 89 -0.78 -16.93 -12.23
N ILE A 90 -2.00 -16.59 -12.67
CA ILE A 90 -2.57 -17.11 -13.92
C ILE A 90 -1.70 -16.67 -15.12
N VAL A 91 -1.33 -15.39 -15.18
CA VAL A 91 -0.46 -14.86 -16.25
C VAL A 91 0.91 -15.51 -16.23
N ALA A 92 1.49 -15.81 -15.06
CA ALA A 92 2.74 -16.56 -14.96
C ALA A 92 2.62 -17.96 -15.57
N ILE A 93 1.52 -18.67 -15.30
CA ILE A 93 1.25 -19.99 -15.91
C ILE A 93 1.12 -19.85 -17.43
N LEU A 94 0.36 -18.87 -17.93
CA LEU A 94 0.19 -18.61 -19.36
C LEU A 94 1.54 -18.28 -20.04
N LYS A 95 2.39 -17.47 -19.40
CA LYS A 95 3.75 -17.18 -19.88
C LYS A 95 4.61 -18.44 -19.98
N ILE A 96 4.59 -19.29 -18.96
CA ILE A 96 5.34 -20.56 -18.96
C ILE A 96 4.84 -21.48 -20.07
N LEU A 97 3.52 -21.59 -20.25
CA LEU A 97 2.91 -22.40 -21.32
C LEU A 97 3.25 -21.84 -22.70
N GLY A 98 3.09 -20.54 -22.91
CA GLY A 98 3.42 -19.86 -24.17
C GLY A 98 4.89 -20.06 -24.55
N CYS A 99 5.81 -19.90 -23.59
CA CYS A 99 7.24 -20.12 -23.79
C CYS A 99 7.57 -21.59 -24.08
N LYS A 100 7.01 -22.55 -23.34
CA LYS A 100 7.25 -23.99 -23.55
C LYS A 100 6.68 -24.50 -24.88
N MET A 101 5.49 -24.04 -25.25
CA MET A 101 4.83 -24.42 -26.49
C MET A 101 5.33 -23.63 -27.71
N GLN A 102 6.18 -22.62 -27.51
CA GLN A 102 6.67 -21.72 -28.54
C GLN A 102 5.53 -21.06 -29.33
N LYS A 103 4.44 -20.71 -28.64
CA LYS A 103 3.24 -20.11 -29.25
C LYS A 103 3.24 -18.60 -29.04
N PHE A 104 3.68 -17.87 -30.06
CA PHE A 104 3.74 -16.40 -30.04
C PHE A 104 2.42 -15.75 -29.62
N PHE A 105 1.28 -16.25 -30.10
CA PHE A 105 -0.05 -15.69 -29.76
C PHE A 105 -0.36 -15.76 -28.26
N ILE A 106 -0.05 -16.89 -27.61
CA ILE A 106 -0.27 -17.07 -26.16
C ILE A 106 0.65 -16.12 -25.38
N GLU A 107 1.92 -16.02 -25.78
CA GLU A 107 2.85 -15.09 -25.14
C GLU A 107 2.42 -13.63 -25.31
N ALA A 108 1.95 -13.24 -26.50
CA ALA A 108 1.50 -11.88 -26.77
C ALA A 108 0.31 -11.49 -25.90
N ILE A 109 -0.71 -12.35 -25.80
CA ILE A 109 -1.84 -12.13 -24.88
C ILE A 109 -1.36 -12.05 -23.44
N SER A 110 -0.47 -12.95 -23.03
CA SER A 110 0.06 -12.96 -21.66
C SER A 110 0.81 -11.67 -21.32
N ILE A 111 1.53 -11.09 -22.28
CA ILE A 111 2.26 -9.83 -22.12
C ILE A 111 1.29 -8.66 -22.02
N ILE A 112 0.21 -8.64 -22.81
CA ILE A 112 -0.83 -7.60 -22.69
C ILE A 112 -1.48 -7.66 -21.30
N LEU A 113 -1.84 -8.86 -20.83
CA LEU A 113 -2.39 -9.05 -19.49
C LEU A 113 -1.40 -8.62 -18.40
N LEU A 114 -0.11 -8.95 -18.56
CA LEU A 114 0.95 -8.52 -17.64
C LEU A 114 1.08 -7.00 -17.58
N LEU A 115 0.97 -6.30 -18.71
CA LEU A 115 1.01 -4.84 -18.75
C LEU A 115 -0.19 -4.22 -18.02
N LEU A 116 -1.38 -4.78 -18.22
CA LEU A 116 -2.59 -4.36 -17.49
C LEU A 116 -2.41 -4.56 -15.98
N ILE A 117 -1.96 -5.74 -15.55
CA ILE A 117 -1.66 -6.02 -14.13
C ILE A 117 -0.61 -5.06 -13.58
N THR A 118 0.44 -4.77 -14.35
CA THR A 118 1.49 -3.81 -13.95
C THR A 118 0.91 -2.41 -13.74
N ALA A 119 0.03 -1.96 -14.63
CA ALA A 119 -0.65 -0.67 -14.48
C ALA A 119 -1.56 -0.64 -13.24
N THR A 120 -2.38 -1.67 -13.03
CA THR A 120 -3.23 -1.79 -11.84
C THR A 120 -2.41 -1.91 -10.55
N THR A 121 -1.22 -2.51 -10.61
CA THR A 121 -0.30 -2.57 -9.47
C THR A 121 0.18 -1.17 -9.06
N PHE A 122 0.34 -0.23 -10.00
CA PHE A 122 0.64 1.15 -9.63
C PHE A 122 -0.53 1.85 -8.92
N LEU A 123 -1.77 1.57 -9.33
CA LEU A 123 -2.97 2.05 -8.62
C LEU A 123 -3.01 1.49 -7.20
N GLN A 124 -2.82 0.18 -7.03
CA GLN A 124 -2.68 -0.46 -5.72
C GLN A 124 -1.63 0.23 -4.84
N GLY A 125 -0.48 0.61 -5.43
CA GLY A 125 0.57 1.34 -4.73
C GLY A 125 0.17 2.76 -4.29
N LYS A 126 -0.64 3.46 -5.09
CA LYS A 126 -1.23 4.77 -4.73
C LYS A 126 -2.18 4.61 -3.54
N ASP A 127 -3.13 3.70 -3.65
CA ASP A 127 -4.18 3.45 -2.65
C ASP A 127 -3.55 3.02 -1.30
N GLY A 128 -2.52 2.17 -1.35
CA GLY A 128 -1.73 1.82 -0.17
C GLY A 128 -1.01 3.00 0.47
N GLY A 129 -0.61 3.99 -0.32
CA GLY A 129 -0.06 5.26 0.16
C GLY A 129 -1.14 6.13 0.82
N GLU A 130 -2.30 6.28 0.20
CA GLU A 130 -3.42 7.07 0.73
C GLU A 130 -3.92 6.52 2.07
N ILE A 131 -4.03 5.19 2.21
CA ILE A 131 -4.34 4.55 3.51
C ILE A 131 -3.37 5.00 4.62
N VAL A 132 -2.09 5.14 4.31
CA VAL A 132 -1.06 5.48 5.31
C VAL A 132 -0.96 6.99 5.54
N TYR A 133 -0.98 7.79 4.47
CA TYR A 133 -0.69 9.23 4.53
C TYR A 133 -1.95 10.09 4.67
N GLU A 134 -3.08 9.64 4.14
CA GLU A 134 -4.34 10.40 4.13
C GLU A 134 -5.37 9.86 5.12
N HIS A 135 -5.42 8.55 5.34
CA HIS A 135 -6.35 7.97 6.32
C HIS A 135 -5.68 7.45 7.59
N GLY A 136 -4.36 7.35 7.55
CA GLY A 136 -3.57 6.84 8.64
C GLY A 136 -3.45 7.88 9.76
N MET A 137 -3.99 7.54 10.93
CA MET A 137 -3.60 8.15 12.20
C MET A 137 -2.16 7.84 12.71
N PRO A 138 -1.24 7.08 12.05
CA PRO A 138 0.10 6.82 12.59
C PRO A 138 0.90 8.09 12.89
N PHE A 139 0.69 9.19 12.17
CA PHE A 139 1.35 10.46 12.50
C PHE A 139 0.83 11.01 13.84
N LYS A 140 -0.49 10.97 14.06
CA LYS A 140 -1.11 11.35 15.32
C LYS A 140 -0.68 10.44 16.47
N ALA A 141 -0.70 9.13 16.27
CA ALA A 141 -0.31 8.15 17.28
C ALA A 141 1.18 8.26 17.63
N TYR A 142 2.05 8.46 16.63
CA TYR A 142 3.49 8.69 16.84
C TYR A 142 3.74 10.00 17.58
N MET A 143 3.09 11.10 17.19
CA MET A 143 3.23 12.38 17.90
C MET A 143 2.73 12.29 19.34
N ILE A 144 1.61 11.58 19.58
CA ILE A 144 1.11 11.34 20.95
C ILE A 144 2.07 10.48 21.76
N GLU A 145 2.60 9.40 21.17
CA GLU A 145 3.59 8.52 21.83
C GLU A 145 4.90 9.26 22.14
N ASP A 146 5.39 10.06 21.22
CA ASP A 146 6.60 10.87 21.38
C ASP A 146 6.42 11.91 22.48
N SER A 147 5.31 12.68 22.46
CA SER A 147 4.97 13.64 23.52
C SER A 147 4.81 12.98 24.90
N LEU A 148 4.21 11.79 24.96
CA LEU A 148 4.07 11.04 26.23
C LEU A 148 5.43 10.54 26.75
N ASN A 149 6.31 10.07 25.87
CA ASN A 149 7.65 9.63 26.26
C ASN A 149 8.53 10.81 26.72
N GLU A 150 8.46 11.96 26.05
CA GLU A 150 9.15 13.18 26.46
C GLU A 150 8.66 13.66 27.83
N ALA A 151 7.33 13.70 28.04
CA ALA A 151 6.73 14.05 29.32
C ALA A 151 7.15 13.11 30.45
N GLN A 152 7.22 11.80 30.16
CA GLN A 152 7.69 10.82 31.14
C GLN A 152 9.15 11.08 31.54
N VAL A 153 10.04 11.31 30.57
CA VAL A 153 11.46 11.62 30.85
C VAL A 153 11.59 12.90 31.68
N ASN A 154 10.92 13.97 31.28
CA ASN A 154 10.96 15.25 32.00
C ASN A 154 10.39 15.13 33.42
N ALA A 155 9.29 14.40 33.60
CA ALA A 155 8.69 14.15 34.91
C ALA A 155 9.55 13.23 35.79
N GLU A 156 10.37 12.34 35.23
CA GLU A 156 11.32 11.52 36.00
C GLU A 156 12.52 12.34 36.51
N GLU A 157 12.94 13.37 35.79
CA GLU A 157 14.03 14.29 36.17
C GLU A 157 13.64 15.35 37.21
N GLU A 158 12.34 15.65 37.35
CA GLU A 158 11.82 16.61 38.31
C GLU A 158 11.64 16.00 39.72
N GLU A 159 11.97 16.72 40.79
CA GLU A 159 11.82 16.24 42.17
C GLU A 159 10.49 16.66 42.82
N ASP A 160 9.94 17.81 42.40
CA ASP A 160 8.70 18.34 42.94
C ASP A 160 7.46 17.60 42.40
N PRO A 161 6.65 16.94 43.26
CA PRO A 161 5.43 16.29 42.83
C PRO A 161 4.42 17.22 42.15
N GLU A 162 4.38 18.50 42.51
CA GLU A 162 3.47 19.48 41.90
C GLU A 162 3.92 19.79 40.46
N ALA A 163 5.23 19.98 40.25
CA ALA A 163 5.80 20.21 38.92
C ALA A 163 5.69 18.97 38.00
N LYS A 164 5.78 17.74 38.52
CA LYS A 164 5.50 16.52 37.74
C LYS A 164 4.08 16.48 37.20
N VAL A 165 3.10 16.88 38.02
CA VAL A 165 1.69 16.94 37.62
C VAL A 165 1.51 17.99 36.53
N GLU A 166 2.14 19.16 36.67
CA GLU A 166 2.12 20.22 35.66
C GLU A 166 2.65 19.75 34.29
N ILE A 167 3.76 19.01 34.26
CA ILE A 167 4.32 18.42 33.02
C ILE A 167 3.31 17.50 32.32
N TYR A 168 2.64 16.61 33.05
CA TYR A 168 1.64 15.73 32.47
C TYR A 168 0.36 16.47 32.06
N GLU A 169 -0.07 17.49 32.82
CA GLU A 169 -1.23 18.32 32.48
C GLU A 169 -1.00 19.13 31.20
N GLU A 170 0.18 19.76 31.04
CA GLU A 170 0.59 20.47 29.83
C GLU A 170 0.62 19.52 28.62
N THR A 171 1.24 18.34 28.78
CA THR A 171 1.28 17.32 27.72
C THR A 171 -0.12 16.84 27.32
N ILE A 172 -1.04 16.70 28.28
CA ILE A 172 -2.44 16.33 27.99
C ILE A 172 -3.16 17.44 27.23
N GLU A 173 -2.87 18.71 27.50
CA GLU A 173 -3.42 19.84 26.77
C GLU A 173 -2.88 19.89 25.32
N ASP A 174 -1.57 19.68 25.15
CA ASP A 174 -0.93 19.59 23.83
C ASP A 174 -1.48 18.42 23.01
N ILE A 175 -1.65 17.24 23.61
CA ILE A 175 -2.27 16.07 22.95
C ILE A 175 -3.72 16.38 22.54
N LYS A 176 -4.48 17.14 23.34
CA LYS A 176 -5.85 17.54 22.97
C LYS A 176 -5.86 18.50 21.79
N LEU A 177 -4.96 19.49 21.79
CA LEU A 177 -4.80 20.44 20.68
C LEU A 177 -4.36 19.72 19.40
N LEU A 178 -3.33 18.87 19.47
CA LEU A 178 -2.90 18.00 18.38
C LEU A 178 -4.05 17.12 17.88
N SER A 179 -4.85 16.57 18.80
CA SER A 179 -5.99 15.74 18.43
C SER A 179 -7.08 16.52 17.71
N GLN A 180 -7.34 17.76 18.11
CA GLN A 180 -8.29 18.67 17.45
C GLN A 180 -7.78 19.13 16.09
N GLU A 181 -6.53 19.60 16.00
CA GLU A 181 -5.92 20.06 14.74
C GLU A 181 -5.88 18.94 13.70
N VAL A 182 -5.46 17.73 14.11
CA VAL A 182 -5.48 16.56 13.24
C VAL A 182 -6.91 16.21 12.80
N ASN A 183 -7.87 16.25 13.72
CA ASN A 183 -9.26 15.96 13.38
C ASN A 183 -9.83 17.03 12.42
N GLU A 184 -9.51 18.31 12.57
CA GLU A 184 -9.92 19.38 11.65
C GLU A 184 -9.28 19.19 10.27
N LEU A 185 -7.98 18.89 10.21
CA LEU A 185 -7.25 18.65 8.95
C LEU A 185 -7.82 17.48 8.14
N TYR A 186 -8.30 16.43 8.83
CA TYR A 186 -8.92 15.27 8.19
C TYR A 186 -10.44 15.41 8.00
N SER A 187 -11.13 16.28 8.74
CA SER A 187 -12.55 16.58 8.53
C SER A 187 -12.77 17.52 7.34
N ASP A 188 -11.85 18.44 7.07
CA ASP A 188 -11.96 19.44 5.99
C ASP A 188 -11.64 18.85 4.60
N LYS A 189 -10.95 17.71 4.53
CA LYS A 189 -10.78 16.94 3.28
C LYS A 189 -12.03 16.11 2.92
N SER A 190 -12.66 15.49 3.92
CA SER A 190 -13.89 14.69 3.73
C SER A 190 -15.05 15.53 3.16
N SER A 191 -15.19 16.79 3.58
CA SER A 191 -16.23 17.71 3.10
C SER A 191 -15.92 18.34 1.73
N ALA A 192 -14.64 18.43 1.35
CA ALA A 192 -14.21 18.94 0.05
C ALA A 192 -14.30 17.91 -1.07
N GLU A 193 -14.27 16.60 -0.76
CA GLU A 193 -14.43 15.51 -1.72
C GLU A 193 -15.91 15.15 -1.95
N GLU A 194 -16.75 15.14 -0.90
CA GLU A 194 -18.22 14.98 -1.05
C GLU A 194 -18.82 16.07 -1.97
N SER A 195 -18.32 17.31 -1.87
CA SER A 195 -18.79 18.41 -2.71
C SER A 195 -18.30 18.37 -4.17
N GLN A 196 -17.27 17.57 -4.48
CA GLN A 196 -16.81 17.37 -5.86
C GLN A 196 -17.39 16.13 -6.53
N GLU A 197 -17.85 15.14 -5.77
CA GLU A 197 -18.63 14.00 -6.30
C GLU A 197 -20.08 14.40 -6.62
N GLU A 198 -20.73 15.21 -5.76
CA GLU A 198 -22.08 15.73 -6.05
C GLU A 198 -22.13 16.61 -7.31
N GLU A 199 -21.09 17.38 -7.61
CA GLU A 199 -21.05 18.25 -8.80
C GLU A 199 -20.80 17.47 -10.11
N LYS A 200 -20.31 16.22 -10.03
CA LYS A 200 -20.12 15.33 -11.20
C LYS A 200 -21.31 14.44 -11.51
N GLU A 201 -22.19 14.18 -10.55
CA GLU A 201 -23.43 13.44 -10.80
C GLU A 201 -24.56 14.33 -11.38
N GLU A 202 -24.38 15.66 -11.38
CA GLU A 202 -25.33 16.63 -11.93
C GLU A 202 -25.01 17.14 -13.37
N GLU A 203 -23.93 16.68 -14.03
CA GLU A 203 -23.61 16.98 -15.45
C GLU A 203 -23.86 15.80 -16.42
#